data_AF-A0A8T4VBW7-F1
#
_entry.id   AF-A0A8T4VBW7-F1
#
_cell.length_a   1.000
_cell.length_b   1.000
_cell.length_c   1.000
_cell.angle_alpha   90.00
_cell.angle_beta   90.00
_cell.angle_gamma   90.00
#
_symmetry.space_group_name_H-M   'P 1'
#
loop_
_entity.id
_entity.type
_entity.pdbx_description
1 polymer ?
#
loop_
_entity_poly.entity_id
_entity_poly.type
_entity_poly.pdbx_seq_one_letter_code
_entity_poly.pdbx_strand_id
1 'polypeptide(L)'
;MVKRKVHLVVAMFVLIVILIIGLIYLFGISGGKGTTSIKEFSVTPQIPIAGQSATVKISLSDSKGIKGFELEVKGFDLKKTFSCNNEITCEKEFSYTIPNKDLNKVTLILTVLNSEGQKTSKKKEVVIRKSDDEPKEAVCGDDICSPSEDETSCSKDCTAFKGPENLFDMNEMFDESSLNTQITGDKIVTTSLGTLRAIDVKYYVTNWRGVDIYNTGTIYIPENMPEANKGKAAIMEGYSKDVQTGPDFLEDFAQNTAIILGVPVYACSCGYPPGPFGYDSESQLSQAFKTLMLEDNDLTRNVVVPLTQDYMRAMTMLNSFDEAGNPTEFVTTGSSKRGNTQWTLAAVDSRVKGFMSNAFAGPDQINYWELVEQEFGGENLYGTSDEALPWLNTWSGKQYQYYFDPYQFTEKLEGKVSMTNVGTNDREPIQTLNSLFLKLDEPKALEFVADYPHGWGSKQHLANWRSIIDRTFFGRKTPIVSVNNNGDVIEATVSNAESINKVRLFYGTNYNSISDDLTRKEGEWFEVEMQKDGTKYVASKSVLPQDESIAYYIEVEDERNDIQSYSSSIVYIIER
;
A
#
# COMPACT_ATOMS: atom_id res chain seq x y z
N MET A 1 -3.45 -13.02 75.93
CA MET A 1 -4.65 -12.48 75.23
C MET A 1 -4.50 -11.04 74.76
N VAL A 2 -3.89 -10.13 75.53
CA VAL A 2 -3.74 -8.70 75.17
C VAL A 2 -2.83 -8.47 73.94
N LYS A 3 -1.69 -9.17 73.82
CA LYS A 3 -0.77 -9.02 72.66
C LYS A 3 -1.39 -9.40 71.31
N ARG A 4 -2.27 -10.41 71.27
CA ARG A 4 -2.97 -10.82 70.03
C ARG A 4 -4.01 -9.81 69.56
N LYS A 5 -4.68 -9.11 70.49
CA LYS A 5 -5.63 -8.05 70.14
C LYS A 5 -4.94 -6.82 69.56
N VAL A 6 -3.75 -6.47 70.06
CA VAL A 6 -2.96 -5.34 69.51
C VAL A 6 -2.48 -5.63 68.09
N HIS A 7 -2.04 -6.85 67.79
CA HIS A 7 -1.61 -7.20 66.42
C HIS A 7 -2.78 -7.23 65.43
N LEU A 8 -3.97 -7.66 65.86
CA LEU A 8 -5.16 -7.66 65.01
C LEU A 8 -5.64 -6.24 64.70
N VAL A 9 -5.60 -5.33 65.68
CA VAL A 9 -5.97 -3.92 65.50
C VAL A 9 -4.98 -3.21 64.59
N VAL A 10 -3.68 -3.46 64.75
CA VAL A 10 -2.64 -2.89 63.87
C VAL A 10 -2.78 -3.43 62.44
N ALA A 11 -3.05 -4.74 62.27
CA ALA A 11 -3.26 -5.33 60.95
C ALA A 11 -4.52 -4.77 60.26
N MET A 12 -5.63 -4.59 60.99
CA MET A 12 -6.84 -3.94 60.47
C MET A 12 -6.57 -2.47 60.09
N PHE A 13 -5.80 -1.74 60.89
CA PHE A 13 -5.49 -0.34 60.60
C PHE A 13 -4.63 -0.21 59.34
N VAL A 14 -3.64 -1.09 59.18
CA VAL A 14 -2.82 -1.17 57.97
C VAL A 14 -3.66 -1.54 56.75
N LEU A 15 -4.59 -2.49 56.88
CA LEU A 15 -5.48 -2.90 55.78
C LEU A 15 -6.42 -1.75 55.35
N ILE A 16 -6.96 -1.01 56.32
CA ILE A 16 -7.83 0.16 56.06
C ILE A 16 -7.03 1.28 55.39
N VAL A 17 -5.80 1.54 55.82
CA VAL A 17 -4.93 2.55 55.18
C VAL A 17 -4.58 2.15 53.75
N ILE A 18 -4.29 0.86 53.50
CA ILE A 18 -4.03 0.35 52.14
C ILE A 18 -5.29 0.45 51.26
N LEU A 19 -6.47 0.13 51.79
CA LEU A 19 -7.74 0.28 51.08
C LEU A 19 -8.07 1.75 50.76
N ILE A 20 -7.79 2.67 51.69
CA ILE A 20 -7.99 4.11 51.46
C ILE A 20 -6.99 4.63 50.42
N ILE A 21 -5.72 4.22 50.47
CA ILE A 21 -4.72 4.59 49.45
C ILE A 21 -5.09 3.99 48.08
N GLY A 22 -5.58 2.75 48.05
CA GLY A 22 -6.08 2.09 46.84
C GLY A 22 -7.32 2.76 46.27
N LEU A 23 -8.26 3.20 47.11
CA LEU A 23 -9.44 3.97 46.71
C LEU A 23 -9.08 5.38 46.22
N ILE A 24 -8.07 6.03 46.80
CA ILE A 24 -7.53 7.32 46.31
C ILE A 24 -6.86 7.14 44.93
N TYR A 25 -6.24 5.98 44.67
CA TYR A 25 -5.67 5.63 43.37
C TYR A 25 -6.75 5.22 42.33
N LEU A 26 -7.79 4.47 42.73
CA LEU A 26 -8.87 4.03 41.84
C LEU A 26 -9.85 5.16 41.48
N PHE A 27 -10.14 6.07 42.41
CA PHE A 27 -10.99 7.24 42.17
C PHE A 27 -10.24 8.50 41.76
N GLY A 28 -8.94 8.37 41.49
CA GLY A 28 -8.18 9.33 40.71
C GLY A 28 -8.57 10.79 40.93
N ILE A 29 -8.43 11.30 42.16
CA ILE A 29 -8.04 12.71 42.32
C ILE A 29 -6.55 12.79 41.96
N SER A 30 -6.21 12.31 40.76
CA SER A 30 -5.09 12.86 40.04
C SER A 30 -5.55 14.28 39.75
N GLY A 31 -4.82 15.27 40.25
CA GLY A 31 -4.88 16.59 39.65
C GLY A 31 -4.45 16.38 38.21
N GLY A 32 -5.42 16.12 37.31
CA GLY A 32 -5.16 15.85 35.91
C GLY A 32 -4.27 16.96 35.41
N LYS A 33 -3.07 16.63 34.95
CA LYS A 33 -2.26 17.59 34.21
C LYS A 33 -3.16 18.01 33.04
N GLY A 34 -3.56 19.28 33.00
CA GLY A 34 -4.41 19.77 31.92
C GLY A 34 -3.62 19.56 30.63
N THR A 35 -4.08 18.67 29.77
CA THR A 35 -3.43 18.42 28.49
C THR A 35 -4.00 19.40 27.49
N THR A 36 -3.20 20.41 27.14
CA THR A 36 -3.52 21.29 26.01
C THR A 36 -3.48 20.47 24.72
N SER A 37 -4.59 20.39 24.00
CA SER A 37 -4.68 19.75 22.69
C SER A 37 -4.81 20.81 21.58
N ILE A 38 -4.08 20.61 20.48
CA ILE A 38 -4.17 21.42 19.27
C ILE A 38 -5.05 20.65 18.29
N LYS A 39 -6.31 21.06 18.16
CA LYS A 39 -7.31 20.39 17.30
C LYS A 39 -7.10 20.70 15.82
N GLU A 40 -6.75 21.95 15.50
CA GLU A 40 -6.50 22.37 14.12
C GLU A 40 -5.28 23.30 14.05
N PHE A 41 -4.41 23.07 13.06
CA PHE A 41 -3.30 23.95 12.69
C PHE A 41 -3.03 23.86 11.18
N SER A 42 -3.82 24.60 10.41
CA SER A 42 -3.87 24.57 8.95
C SER A 42 -3.44 25.92 8.35
N VAL A 43 -2.98 25.90 7.09
CA VAL A 43 -2.59 27.09 6.32
C VAL A 43 -3.30 27.02 4.97
N THR A 44 -3.91 28.12 4.54
CA THR A 44 -4.67 28.23 3.29
C THR A 44 -4.20 29.43 2.48
N PRO A 45 -3.84 29.27 1.20
CA PRO A 45 -3.70 27.98 0.51
C PRO A 45 -2.57 27.14 1.12
N GLN A 46 -2.63 25.81 0.96
CA GLN A 46 -1.65 24.89 1.55
C GLN A 46 -0.21 25.15 1.07
N ILE A 47 -0.06 25.56 -0.19
CA ILE A 47 1.16 26.18 -0.73
C ILE A 47 0.86 27.63 -1.09
N PRO A 48 1.22 28.58 -0.22
CA PRO A 48 1.05 29.97 -0.54
C PRO A 48 2.18 30.49 -1.43
N ILE A 49 1.78 31.33 -2.38
CA ILE A 49 2.68 31.90 -3.39
C ILE A 49 3.36 33.14 -2.79
N ALA A 50 4.66 33.30 -3.03
CA ALA A 50 5.38 34.50 -2.65
C ALA A 50 4.68 35.76 -3.20
N GLY A 51 4.44 36.76 -2.36
CA GLY A 51 3.67 37.95 -2.72
C GLY A 51 2.17 37.85 -2.50
N GLN A 52 1.61 36.68 -2.21
CA GLN A 52 0.17 36.49 -1.94
C GLN A 52 -0.14 36.38 -0.44
N SER A 53 -1.44 36.49 -0.10
CA SER A 53 -1.93 36.30 1.25
C SER A 53 -2.14 34.81 1.56
N ALA A 54 -1.73 34.41 2.76
CA ALA A 54 -2.00 33.11 3.35
C ALA A 54 -2.74 33.29 4.68
N THR A 55 -3.63 32.38 5.01
CA THR A 55 -4.41 32.37 6.25
C THR A 55 -4.03 31.16 7.07
N VAL A 56 -3.65 31.35 8.33
CA VAL A 56 -3.48 30.27 9.31
C VAL A 56 -4.75 30.16 10.11
N LYS A 57 -5.30 28.95 10.20
CA LYS A 57 -6.41 28.63 11.11
C LYS A 57 -5.91 27.75 12.25
N ILE A 58 -6.27 28.14 13.47
CA ILE A 58 -5.82 27.52 14.71
C ILE A 58 -7.04 27.26 15.58
N SER A 59 -7.24 25.99 15.97
CA SER A 59 -8.24 25.58 16.96
C SER A 59 -7.58 24.83 18.11
N LEU A 60 -7.78 25.31 19.32
CA LEU A 60 -7.15 24.82 20.55
C LEU A 60 -8.21 24.39 21.57
N SER A 61 -7.88 23.39 22.40
CA SER A 61 -8.69 23.03 23.58
C SER A 61 -7.84 22.65 24.78
N ASP A 62 -8.20 23.15 25.97
CA ASP A 62 -7.56 22.81 27.25
C ASP A 62 -8.63 22.75 28.36
N SER A 63 -8.70 21.64 29.09
CA SER A 63 -9.68 21.44 30.17
C SER A 63 -9.56 22.45 31.33
N LYS A 64 -8.42 23.15 31.43
CA LYS A 64 -8.14 24.18 32.44
C LYS A 64 -8.11 25.60 31.88
N GLY A 65 -8.33 25.76 30.57
CA GLY A 65 -8.38 27.06 29.90
C GLY A 65 -7.05 27.50 29.29
N ILE A 66 -7.16 28.29 28.22
CA ILE A 66 -6.05 28.74 27.39
C ILE A 66 -5.83 30.23 27.64
N LYS A 67 -4.65 30.61 28.11
CA LYS A 67 -4.33 32.03 28.34
C LYS A 67 -4.12 32.76 27.02
N GLY A 68 -3.42 32.12 26.09
CA GLY A 68 -3.16 32.64 24.76
C GLY A 68 -2.14 31.78 24.01
N PHE A 69 -1.76 32.23 22.83
CA PHE A 69 -0.73 31.56 22.04
C PHE A 69 0.06 32.56 21.19
N GLU A 70 1.21 32.11 20.72
CA GLU A 70 2.14 32.85 19.90
C GLU A 70 2.39 32.07 18.61
N LEU A 71 2.23 32.73 17.46
CA LEU A 71 2.57 32.21 16.16
C LEU A 71 3.82 32.94 15.65
N GLU A 72 4.87 32.19 15.35
CA GLU A 72 6.09 32.67 14.71
C GLU A 72 6.21 32.04 13.32
N VAL A 73 6.46 32.82 12.29
CA VAL A 73 6.75 32.36 10.93
C VAL A 73 8.22 32.64 10.63
N LYS A 74 9.05 31.61 10.73
CA LYS A 74 10.48 31.68 10.40
C LYS A 74 10.66 31.62 8.89
N GLY A 75 11.46 32.54 8.37
CA GLY A 75 11.69 32.76 6.93
C GLY A 75 11.57 34.23 6.55
N PHE A 76 10.69 34.97 7.23
CA PHE A 76 10.61 36.43 7.09
C PHE A 76 10.24 37.16 8.39
N ASP A 77 10.54 36.53 9.53
CA ASP A 77 10.48 37.10 10.89
C ASP A 77 9.12 37.74 11.27
N LEU A 78 8.04 37.02 10.99
CA LEU A 78 6.71 37.41 11.46
C LEU A 78 6.39 36.75 12.80
N LYS A 79 5.95 37.55 13.77
CA LYS A 79 5.59 37.06 15.10
C LYS A 79 4.30 37.72 15.57
N LYS A 80 3.31 36.93 15.99
CA LYS A 80 2.00 37.41 16.44
C LYS A 80 1.54 36.67 17.69
N THR A 81 1.00 37.42 18.65
CA THR A 81 0.47 36.89 19.91
C THR A 81 -1.04 37.11 19.97
N PHE A 82 -1.76 36.11 20.47
CA PHE A 82 -3.21 36.10 20.59
C PHE A 82 -3.61 35.78 22.03
N SER A 83 -4.61 36.48 22.55
CA SER A 83 -5.23 36.18 23.85
C SER A 83 -6.46 35.29 23.66
N CYS A 84 -6.63 34.33 24.57
CA CYS A 84 -7.79 33.43 24.63
C CYS A 84 -8.56 33.56 25.95
N ASN A 85 -8.20 34.52 26.81
CA ASN A 85 -8.93 34.88 28.05
C ASN A 85 -9.26 33.71 29.01
N ASN A 86 -8.43 32.65 29.02
CA ASN A 86 -8.65 31.42 29.78
C ASN A 86 -9.88 30.59 29.35
N GLU A 87 -10.32 30.74 28.10
CA GLU A 87 -11.37 29.90 27.52
C GLU A 87 -10.91 28.45 27.33
N ILE A 88 -11.83 27.50 27.51
CA ILE A 88 -11.57 26.06 27.33
C ILE A 88 -11.30 25.71 25.86
N THR A 89 -11.85 26.48 24.93
CA THR A 89 -11.58 26.39 23.49
C THR A 89 -11.18 27.76 22.96
N CYS A 90 -10.25 27.80 22.01
CA CYS A 90 -9.85 29.06 21.37
C CYS A 90 -9.61 28.85 19.88
N GLU A 91 -10.36 29.62 19.08
CA GLU A 91 -10.26 29.60 17.62
C GLU A 91 -9.84 30.96 17.10
N LYS A 92 -8.86 30.95 16.20
CA LYS A 92 -8.37 32.17 15.54
C LYS A 92 -7.98 31.88 14.11
N GLU A 93 -8.23 32.87 13.28
CA GLU A 93 -7.71 32.96 11.93
C GLU A 93 -6.80 34.18 11.82
N PHE A 94 -5.70 33.99 11.09
CA PHE A 94 -4.72 35.05 10.90
C PHE A 94 -4.20 35.02 9.47
N SER A 95 -4.51 36.07 8.73
CA SER A 95 -3.98 36.27 7.38
C SER A 95 -2.69 37.10 7.42
N TYR A 96 -1.72 36.70 6.61
CA TYR A 96 -0.46 37.40 6.42
C TYR A 96 -0.07 37.36 4.95
N THR A 97 0.66 38.39 4.49
CA THR A 97 1.21 38.40 3.13
C THR A 97 2.62 37.84 3.15
N ILE A 98 2.89 36.93 2.24
CA ILE A 98 4.22 36.35 2.07
C ILE A 98 5.07 37.37 1.33
N PRO A 99 6.22 37.78 1.87
CA PRO A 99 7.08 38.69 1.16
C PRO A 99 7.53 38.08 -0.16
N ASN A 100 7.56 38.89 -1.21
CA ASN A 100 8.10 38.52 -2.52
C ASN A 100 9.63 38.43 -2.44
N LYS A 101 10.12 37.39 -1.77
CA LYS A 101 11.53 37.03 -1.60
C LYS A 101 11.69 35.60 -2.08
N ASP A 102 12.90 35.23 -2.51
CA ASP A 102 13.29 33.85 -2.81
C ASP A 102 13.27 32.99 -1.53
N LEU A 103 12.07 32.63 -1.09
CA LEU A 103 11.81 31.70 -0.01
C LEU A 103 11.23 30.45 -0.63
N ASN A 104 11.93 29.32 -0.46
CA ASN A 104 11.42 28.01 -0.88
C ASN A 104 10.60 27.33 0.24
N LYS A 105 10.71 27.83 1.47
CA LYS A 105 10.01 27.30 2.65
C LYS A 105 9.93 28.32 3.78
N VAL A 106 8.91 28.17 4.62
CA VAL A 106 8.76 28.86 5.90
C VAL A 106 8.39 27.86 6.99
N THR A 107 8.83 28.11 8.23
CA THR A 107 8.49 27.27 9.38
C THR A 107 7.54 28.04 10.29
N LEU A 108 6.33 27.54 10.45
CA LEU A 108 5.37 28.06 11.43
C LEU A 108 5.60 27.36 12.77
N ILE A 109 5.78 28.14 13.82
CA ILE A 109 5.93 27.68 15.20
C ILE A 109 4.77 28.26 16.01
N LEU A 110 3.87 27.39 16.44
CA LEU A 110 2.79 27.71 17.35
C LEU A 110 3.22 27.38 18.77
N THR A 111 3.24 28.35 19.68
CA THR A 111 3.52 28.17 21.11
C THR A 111 2.30 28.57 21.93
N VAL A 112 1.62 27.60 22.53
CA VAL A 112 0.43 27.79 23.35
C VAL A 112 0.82 27.95 24.82
N LEU A 113 0.18 28.89 25.52
CA LEU A 113 0.31 29.12 26.95
C LEU A 113 -1.02 28.80 27.63
N ASN A 114 -1.05 27.77 28.46
CA ASN A 114 -2.26 27.44 29.23
C ASN A 114 -2.43 28.37 30.44
N SER A 115 -3.58 28.28 31.10
CA SER A 115 -3.91 29.08 32.30
C SER A 115 -2.95 28.85 33.48
N GLU A 116 -2.31 27.68 33.54
CA GLU A 116 -1.30 27.32 34.55
C GLU A 116 0.11 27.83 34.21
N GLY A 117 0.28 28.51 33.06
CA GLY A 117 1.56 29.07 32.63
C GLY A 117 2.51 28.08 31.96
N GLN A 118 2.04 26.87 31.65
CA GLN A 118 2.80 25.87 30.89
C GLN A 118 2.78 26.20 29.40
N LYS A 119 3.91 25.94 28.72
CA LYS A 119 4.09 26.18 27.29
C LYS A 119 4.16 24.87 26.52
N THR A 120 3.39 24.79 25.43
CA THR A 120 3.45 23.68 24.47
C THR A 120 3.69 24.25 23.08
N SER A 121 4.60 23.67 22.31
CA SER A 121 4.92 24.15 20.96
C SER A 121 4.70 23.09 19.89
N LYS A 122 4.15 23.48 18.73
CA LYS A 122 4.03 22.65 17.52
C LYS A 122 4.64 23.38 16.35
N LYS A 123 5.36 22.65 15.49
CA LYS A 123 5.99 23.18 14.28
C LYS A 123 5.29 22.61 13.04
N LYS A 124 5.19 23.43 12.00
CA LYS A 124 4.72 23.03 10.67
C LYS A 124 5.59 23.69 9.62
N GLU A 125 6.17 22.91 8.73
CA GLU A 125 6.87 23.43 7.56
C GLU A 125 5.85 23.67 6.44
N VAL A 126 5.98 24.81 5.76
CA VAL A 126 5.15 25.17 4.62
C VAL A 126 6.08 25.56 3.48
N VAL A 127 5.98 24.83 2.38
CA VAL A 127 6.70 25.14 1.15
C VAL A 127 6.10 26.39 0.55
N ILE A 128 6.95 27.31 0.08
CA ILE A 128 6.51 28.55 -0.57
C ILE A 128 6.84 28.44 -2.05
N ARG A 129 5.85 28.69 -2.90
CA ARG A 129 6.02 28.73 -4.35
C ARG A 129 6.51 30.10 -4.78
N LYS A 130 7.46 30.17 -5.73
CA LYS A 130 7.92 31.45 -6.27
C LYS A 130 6.81 32.11 -7.08
N SER A 131 6.78 33.45 -7.09
CA SER A 131 5.79 34.22 -7.87
C SER A 131 5.93 34.02 -9.38
N ASP A 132 7.15 33.69 -9.84
CA ASP A 132 7.45 33.43 -11.26
C ASP A 132 7.23 31.96 -11.67
N ASP A 133 6.96 31.06 -10.70
CA ASP A 133 6.50 29.70 -10.98
C ASP A 133 4.98 29.74 -11.21
N GLU A 134 4.50 30.35 -12.29
CA GLU A 134 3.12 30.11 -12.72
C GLU A 134 2.93 28.58 -12.86
N PRO A 135 1.75 28.02 -12.56
CA PRO A 135 1.45 26.65 -12.98
C PRO A 135 1.75 26.61 -14.47
N LYS A 136 2.77 25.83 -14.85
CA LYS A 136 2.89 25.45 -16.25
C LYS A 136 1.57 24.78 -16.55
N GLU A 137 0.75 25.49 -17.31
CA GLU A 137 -0.48 24.96 -17.87
C GLU A 137 -0.17 23.57 -18.39
N ALA A 138 -1.02 22.61 -18.05
CA ALA A 138 -0.89 21.28 -18.61
C ALA A 138 -0.96 21.43 -20.14
N VAL A 139 0.18 21.30 -20.79
CA VAL A 139 0.30 21.48 -22.23
C VAL A 139 -0.39 20.29 -22.89
N CYS A 140 -1.62 20.49 -23.33
CA CYS A 140 -2.40 19.56 -24.13
C CYS A 140 -2.19 19.88 -25.62
N GLY A 141 -0.99 19.61 -26.14
CA GLY A 141 -0.65 20.05 -27.50
C GLY A 141 -0.56 21.58 -27.61
N ASP A 142 -0.95 22.14 -28.77
CA ASP A 142 -0.80 23.57 -29.06
C ASP A 142 -1.81 24.48 -28.35
N ASP A 143 -2.76 23.93 -27.56
CA ASP A 143 -3.74 24.71 -26.79
C ASP A 143 -3.79 24.31 -25.31
N ILE A 144 -4.04 25.30 -24.46
CA ILE A 144 -4.06 25.25 -23.00
C ILE A 144 -5.48 24.92 -22.51
N CYS A 145 -5.71 23.78 -21.84
CA CYS A 145 -6.95 23.58 -21.06
C CYS A 145 -6.72 24.10 -19.63
N SER A 146 -7.52 25.09 -19.22
CA SER A 146 -7.43 25.68 -17.88
C SER A 146 -8.22 24.85 -16.86
N PRO A 147 -7.79 24.76 -15.58
CA PRO A 147 -8.44 23.92 -14.55
C PRO A 147 -9.92 24.26 -14.24
N SER A 148 -10.42 25.38 -14.76
CA SER A 148 -11.78 25.89 -14.53
C SER A 148 -12.81 25.53 -15.60
N GLU A 149 -12.42 24.82 -16.67
CA GLU A 149 -13.29 24.54 -17.81
C GLU A 149 -13.94 23.15 -17.75
N ASP A 150 -15.21 23.07 -18.16
CA ASP A 150 -16.02 21.85 -18.13
C ASP A 150 -15.68 20.89 -19.29
N GLU A 151 -16.02 19.60 -19.14
CA GLU A 151 -15.73 18.55 -20.15
C GLU A 151 -16.22 18.87 -21.56
N THR A 152 -17.24 19.72 -21.68
CA THR A 152 -17.82 20.13 -22.96
C THR A 152 -16.98 21.15 -23.72
N SER A 153 -16.16 21.94 -23.04
CA SER A 153 -15.32 22.99 -23.64
C SER A 153 -13.93 22.48 -24.06
N CYS A 154 -13.36 21.49 -23.36
CA CYS A 154 -12.15 20.78 -23.79
C CYS A 154 -12.55 19.72 -24.87
N SER A 155 -13.03 20.20 -26.02
CA SER A 155 -13.73 19.40 -27.03
C SER A 155 -12.81 18.52 -27.88
N LYS A 156 -13.26 17.27 -28.11
CA LYS A 156 -13.07 16.36 -29.27
C LYS A 156 -11.67 16.05 -29.85
N ASP A 157 -10.65 16.88 -29.66
CA ASP A 157 -9.25 16.59 -30.01
C ASP A 157 -8.40 16.17 -28.80
N CYS A 158 -8.98 16.20 -27.59
CA CYS A 158 -8.42 15.58 -26.40
C CYS A 158 -8.53 14.05 -26.46
N THR A 159 -7.69 13.42 -27.28
CA THR A 159 -7.25 12.02 -27.10
C THR A 159 -6.35 11.89 -25.85
N ALA A 160 -6.65 12.61 -24.77
CA ALA A 160 -5.67 13.25 -23.87
C ALA A 160 -4.96 12.33 -22.86
N PHE A 161 -5.37 11.07 -22.75
CA PHE A 161 -4.74 10.10 -21.86
C PHE A 161 -4.06 9.05 -22.71
N LYS A 162 -2.74 9.15 -22.86
CA LYS A 162 -1.97 8.24 -23.71
C LYS A 162 -1.62 6.91 -23.02
N GLY A 163 -2.03 6.72 -21.77
CA GLY A 163 -1.74 5.53 -20.96
C GLY A 163 -0.37 5.55 -20.27
N PRO A 164 -0.14 4.60 -19.34
CA PRO A 164 1.05 4.56 -18.48
C PRO A 164 2.39 4.53 -19.25
N GLU A 165 2.42 4.04 -20.48
CA GLU A 165 3.64 3.89 -21.28
C GLU A 165 4.36 5.23 -21.54
N ASN A 166 3.66 6.35 -21.47
CA ASN A 166 4.22 7.68 -21.75
C ASN A 166 5.01 8.26 -20.57
N LEU A 167 5.06 7.56 -19.43
CA LEU A 167 5.90 7.94 -18.30
C LEU A 167 7.33 7.44 -18.43
N PHE A 168 7.63 6.62 -19.45
CA PHE A 168 8.88 5.88 -19.56
C PHE A 168 9.56 6.11 -20.91
N ASP A 169 10.87 6.38 -20.90
CA ASP A 169 11.70 6.29 -22.09
C ASP A 169 12.07 4.83 -22.33
N MET A 170 11.31 4.14 -23.18
CA MET A 170 11.51 2.72 -23.43
C MET A 170 12.87 2.40 -24.07
N ASN A 171 13.51 3.34 -24.76
CA ASN A 171 14.85 3.12 -25.30
C ASN A 171 15.88 3.07 -24.17
N GLU A 172 15.77 3.98 -23.20
CA GLU A 172 16.59 3.92 -21.99
C GLU A 172 16.32 2.63 -21.21
N MET A 173 15.04 2.24 -21.05
CA MET A 173 14.69 1.07 -20.26
C MET A 173 15.26 -0.24 -20.84
N PHE A 174 15.44 -0.33 -22.17
CA PHE A 174 16.01 -1.50 -22.85
C PHE A 174 17.51 -1.39 -23.15
N ASP A 175 18.15 -0.25 -22.91
CA ASP A 175 19.57 -0.07 -23.19
C ASP A 175 20.45 -0.72 -22.11
N GLU A 176 21.01 -1.89 -22.43
CA GLU A 176 21.96 -2.60 -21.56
C GLU A 176 23.22 -1.77 -21.25
N SER A 177 23.67 -0.93 -22.18
CA SER A 177 24.95 -0.22 -22.06
C SER A 177 24.93 0.86 -20.97
N SER A 178 23.75 1.38 -20.62
CA SER A 178 23.56 2.36 -19.55
C SER A 178 23.39 1.75 -18.15
N LEU A 179 23.30 0.42 -18.01
CA LEU A 179 23.08 -0.22 -16.71
C LEU A 179 24.27 -0.09 -15.77
N ASN A 180 25.50 0.03 -16.30
CA ASN A 180 26.73 0.02 -15.50
C ASN A 180 26.73 -1.13 -14.45
N THR A 181 26.33 -2.33 -14.89
CA THR A 181 26.15 -3.49 -14.01
C THR A 181 27.48 -3.92 -13.40
N GLN A 182 27.48 -4.13 -12.10
CA GLN A 182 28.63 -4.60 -11.31
C GLN A 182 28.24 -5.90 -10.60
N ILE A 183 29.05 -6.94 -10.79
CA ILE A 183 28.97 -8.16 -9.98
C ILE A 183 29.69 -7.88 -8.66
N THR A 184 28.95 -7.85 -7.56
CA THR A 184 29.45 -7.59 -6.20
C THR A 184 29.72 -8.87 -5.42
N GLY A 185 29.23 -10.01 -5.91
CA GLY A 185 29.42 -11.33 -5.31
C GLY A 185 29.04 -12.44 -6.28
N ASP A 186 29.71 -13.57 -6.19
CA ASP A 186 29.46 -14.76 -7.01
C ASP A 186 29.85 -16.00 -6.21
N LYS A 187 28.87 -16.86 -5.93
CA LYS A 187 29.06 -18.04 -5.09
C LYS A 187 28.13 -19.16 -5.49
N ILE A 188 28.52 -20.37 -5.11
CA ILE A 188 27.64 -21.53 -5.14
C ILE A 188 26.90 -21.63 -3.80
N VAL A 189 25.59 -21.86 -3.86
CA VAL A 189 24.72 -22.06 -2.70
C VAL A 189 24.09 -23.45 -2.81
N THR A 190 24.08 -24.19 -1.71
CA THR A 190 23.44 -25.51 -1.61
C THR A 190 22.30 -25.42 -0.61
N THR A 191 21.08 -25.72 -1.07
CA THR A 191 19.89 -25.86 -0.23
C THR A 191 19.58 -27.34 -0.02
N SER A 192 18.50 -27.63 0.71
CA SER A 192 18.00 -29.00 0.85
C SER A 192 17.51 -29.63 -0.47
N LEU A 193 17.20 -28.81 -1.48
CA LEU A 193 16.64 -29.25 -2.77
C LEU A 193 17.68 -29.36 -3.89
N GLY A 194 18.86 -28.76 -3.73
CA GLY A 194 19.91 -28.80 -4.74
C GLY A 194 20.91 -27.65 -4.64
N THR A 195 21.65 -27.45 -5.72
CA THR A 195 22.71 -26.46 -5.82
C THR A 195 22.39 -25.43 -6.90
N LEU A 196 22.76 -24.18 -6.64
CA LEU A 196 22.57 -23.05 -7.55
C LEU A 196 23.77 -22.10 -7.46
N ARG A 197 23.93 -21.26 -8.50
CA ARG A 197 24.85 -20.11 -8.47
C ARG A 197 24.06 -18.87 -8.03
N ALA A 198 24.60 -18.14 -7.07
CA ALA A 198 24.07 -16.88 -6.58
C ALA A 198 25.02 -15.74 -6.99
N ILE A 199 24.53 -14.83 -7.83
CA ILE A 199 25.29 -13.67 -8.33
C ILE A 199 24.69 -12.41 -7.73
N ASP A 200 25.43 -11.75 -6.84
CA ASP A 200 25.04 -10.46 -6.26
C ASP A 200 25.41 -9.36 -7.26
N VAL A 201 24.44 -8.50 -7.59
CA VAL A 201 24.58 -7.45 -8.60
C VAL A 201 24.21 -6.08 -8.06
N LYS A 202 24.80 -5.05 -8.66
CA LYS A 202 24.41 -3.64 -8.55
C LYS A 202 24.32 -3.03 -9.95
N TYR A 203 23.28 -2.27 -10.24
CA TYR A 203 23.11 -1.60 -11.54
C TYR A 203 22.38 -0.26 -11.38
N TYR A 204 22.56 0.60 -12.38
CA TYR A 204 21.92 1.90 -12.53
C TYR A 204 20.50 1.74 -13.06
N VAL A 205 19.55 2.38 -12.39
CA VAL A 205 18.14 2.36 -12.77
C VAL A 205 17.81 3.58 -13.63
N THR A 206 17.94 4.78 -13.05
CA THR A 206 17.55 6.05 -13.68
C THR A 206 18.06 7.25 -12.85
N ASN A 207 17.95 8.47 -13.40
CA ASN A 207 18.07 9.71 -12.64
C ASN A 207 16.65 10.20 -12.30
N TRP A 208 16.25 10.06 -11.04
CA TRP A 208 14.95 10.53 -10.59
C TRP A 208 15.12 11.83 -9.82
N ARG A 209 14.67 12.94 -10.41
CA ARG A 209 14.67 14.28 -9.78
C ARG A 209 16.07 14.73 -9.34
N GLY A 210 17.09 14.47 -10.17
CA GLY A 210 18.48 14.84 -9.88
C GLY A 210 19.22 13.86 -8.98
N VAL A 211 18.59 12.74 -8.60
CA VAL A 211 19.22 11.67 -7.82
C VAL A 211 19.40 10.44 -8.71
N ASP A 212 20.65 10.00 -8.85
CA ASP A 212 20.95 8.73 -9.49
C ASP A 212 20.51 7.57 -8.60
N ILE A 213 19.61 6.74 -9.11
CA ILE A 213 19.11 5.55 -8.45
C ILE A 213 19.90 4.34 -8.92
N TYR A 214 20.39 3.58 -7.96
CA TYR A 214 20.98 2.26 -8.17
C TYR A 214 20.19 1.24 -7.38
N ASN A 215 20.06 0.04 -7.95
CA ASN A 215 19.47 -1.09 -7.27
C ASN A 215 20.49 -2.22 -7.08
N THR A 216 20.19 -3.11 -6.15
CA THR A 216 20.99 -4.31 -5.84
C THR A 216 20.10 -5.53 -5.75
N GLY A 217 20.69 -6.72 -5.86
CA GLY A 217 19.99 -7.96 -5.52
C GLY A 217 20.83 -9.17 -5.86
N THR A 218 20.21 -10.34 -5.79
CA THR A 218 20.87 -11.63 -6.06
C THR A 218 20.11 -12.40 -7.14
N ILE A 219 20.83 -12.81 -8.18
CA ILE A 219 20.33 -13.72 -9.22
C ILE A 219 20.63 -15.14 -8.78
N TYR A 220 19.60 -15.98 -8.65
CA TYR A 220 19.72 -17.39 -8.34
C TYR A 220 19.51 -18.21 -9.61
N ILE A 221 20.56 -18.91 -10.06
CA ILE A 221 20.57 -19.69 -11.29
C ILE A 221 20.71 -21.17 -10.92
N PRO A 222 19.72 -22.03 -11.23
CA PRO A 222 19.80 -23.45 -10.91
C PRO A 222 20.90 -24.12 -11.73
N GLU A 223 21.72 -24.98 -11.11
CA GLU A 223 22.85 -25.64 -11.76
C GLU A 223 22.43 -26.46 -13.00
N ASN A 224 21.24 -27.08 -12.93
CA ASN A 224 20.69 -27.92 -14.00
C ASN A 224 19.49 -27.26 -14.69
N MET A 225 19.61 -25.98 -15.07
CA MET A 225 18.57 -25.27 -15.82
C MET A 225 18.26 -25.98 -17.15
N PRO A 226 17.00 -26.44 -17.39
CA PRO A 226 16.64 -27.07 -18.66
C PRO A 226 16.80 -26.11 -19.84
N GLU A 227 17.24 -26.62 -21.00
CA GLU A 227 17.40 -25.79 -22.22
C GLU A 227 16.07 -25.14 -22.64
N ALA A 228 14.96 -25.84 -22.48
CA ALA A 228 13.60 -25.35 -22.76
C ALA A 228 13.14 -24.21 -21.82
N ASN A 229 13.91 -23.94 -20.77
CA ASN A 229 13.65 -22.87 -19.81
C ASN A 229 14.52 -21.63 -20.06
N LYS A 230 15.50 -21.68 -20.97
CA LYS A 230 16.19 -20.46 -21.42
C LYS A 230 15.21 -19.48 -22.03
N GLY A 231 15.51 -18.18 -21.92
CA GLY A 231 14.60 -17.12 -22.31
C GLY A 231 13.54 -16.76 -21.24
N LYS A 232 13.47 -17.49 -20.12
CA LYS A 232 12.47 -17.26 -19.06
C LYS A 232 13.16 -16.94 -17.73
N ALA A 233 12.64 -15.98 -16.98
CA ALA A 233 13.08 -15.71 -15.61
C ALA A 233 11.94 -15.18 -14.73
N ALA A 234 12.14 -15.20 -13.42
CA ALA A 234 11.22 -14.62 -12.46
C ALA A 234 11.91 -13.52 -11.63
N ILE A 235 11.18 -12.47 -11.27
CA ILE A 235 11.68 -11.35 -10.46
C ILE A 235 10.76 -11.16 -9.26
N MET A 236 11.34 -11.11 -8.08
CA MET A 236 10.64 -10.82 -6.83
C MET A 236 11.34 -9.73 -6.03
N GLU A 237 10.58 -8.98 -5.23
CA GLU A 237 11.19 -8.23 -4.14
C GLU A 237 11.86 -9.19 -3.14
N GLY A 238 13.08 -8.88 -2.73
CA GLY A 238 13.92 -9.73 -1.91
C GLY A 238 13.64 -9.63 -0.41
N TYR A 239 12.54 -8.99 -0.02
CA TYR A 239 12.12 -8.89 1.37
C TYR A 239 10.60 -8.80 1.46
N SER A 240 10.09 -8.98 2.68
CA SER A 240 8.69 -8.71 2.97
C SER A 240 8.51 -8.22 4.40
N LYS A 241 7.41 -7.50 4.64
CA LYS A 241 6.86 -7.26 5.98
C LYS A 241 5.98 -8.46 6.36
N ASP A 242 5.95 -8.79 7.65
CA ASP A 242 5.04 -9.80 8.20
C ASP A 242 5.22 -11.23 7.63
N VAL A 243 6.48 -11.64 7.40
CA VAL A 243 6.81 -13.04 7.08
C VAL A 243 6.34 -13.94 8.22
N GLN A 244 5.44 -14.86 7.91
CA GLN A 244 4.92 -15.82 8.90
C GLN A 244 5.97 -16.88 9.22
N THR A 245 5.86 -17.49 10.40
CA THR A 245 6.71 -18.60 10.79
C THR A 245 6.53 -19.79 9.83
N GLY A 246 7.65 -20.39 9.42
CA GLY A 246 7.65 -21.54 8.52
C GLY A 246 8.65 -21.37 7.39
N PRO A 247 8.33 -20.61 6.32
CA PRO A 247 9.22 -20.42 5.20
C PRO A 247 10.43 -19.56 5.57
N ASP A 248 11.63 -19.94 5.11
CA ASP A 248 12.74 -19.00 5.00
C ASP A 248 12.50 -18.20 3.72
N PHE A 249 12.25 -16.90 3.86
CA PHE A 249 11.76 -16.11 2.73
C PHE A 249 12.69 -16.16 1.51
N LEU A 250 14.00 -15.98 1.70
CA LEU A 250 14.94 -15.99 0.56
C LEU A 250 15.23 -17.41 0.08
N GLU A 251 15.36 -18.37 0.98
CA GLU A 251 15.59 -19.76 0.57
C GLU A 251 14.37 -20.31 -0.17
N ASP A 252 13.15 -20.11 0.34
CA ASP A 252 11.96 -20.73 -0.23
C ASP A 252 11.41 -20.00 -1.45
N PHE A 253 11.27 -18.67 -1.39
CA PHE A 253 10.66 -17.90 -2.48
C PHE A 253 11.60 -17.72 -3.67
N ALA A 254 12.91 -17.63 -3.43
CA ALA A 254 13.89 -17.41 -4.48
C ALA A 254 14.66 -18.70 -4.84
N GLN A 255 15.45 -19.23 -3.91
CA GLN A 255 16.40 -20.32 -4.18
C GLN A 255 15.71 -21.64 -4.56
N ASN A 256 14.80 -22.11 -3.70
CA ASN A 256 14.05 -23.34 -3.89
C ASN A 256 13.07 -23.22 -5.05
N THR A 257 12.47 -22.05 -5.27
CA THR A 257 11.65 -21.79 -6.47
C THR A 257 12.48 -21.90 -7.75
N ALA A 258 13.69 -21.35 -7.79
CA ALA A 258 14.59 -21.47 -8.95
C ALA A 258 14.92 -22.94 -9.26
N ILE A 259 15.20 -23.74 -8.22
CA ILE A 259 15.49 -25.18 -8.35
C ILE A 259 14.26 -25.95 -8.83
N ILE A 260 13.10 -25.76 -8.19
CA ILE A 260 11.87 -26.50 -8.48
C ILE A 260 11.39 -26.25 -9.91
N LEU A 261 11.41 -24.99 -10.35
CA LEU A 261 10.87 -24.59 -11.64
C LEU A 261 11.93 -24.57 -12.75
N GLY A 262 13.21 -24.71 -12.39
CA GLY A 262 14.33 -24.70 -13.33
C GLY A 262 14.42 -23.40 -14.12
N VAL A 263 14.13 -22.25 -13.49
CA VAL A 263 14.28 -20.92 -14.09
C VAL A 263 15.11 -20.03 -13.16
N PRO A 264 15.86 -19.04 -13.68
CA PRO A 264 16.51 -18.06 -12.84
C PRO A 264 15.47 -17.24 -12.06
N VAL A 265 15.76 -16.99 -10.78
CA VAL A 265 14.96 -16.09 -9.94
C VAL A 265 15.85 -14.95 -9.45
N TYR A 266 15.43 -13.72 -9.70
CA TYR A 266 16.10 -12.52 -9.19
C TYR A 266 15.36 -11.96 -7.98
N ALA A 267 16.03 -11.93 -6.83
CA ALA A 267 15.55 -11.27 -5.62
C ALA A 267 16.18 -9.88 -5.52
N CYS A 268 15.41 -8.85 -5.85
CA CYS A 268 15.87 -7.46 -5.89
C CYS A 268 15.57 -6.71 -4.58
N SER A 269 16.37 -5.73 -4.20
CA SER A 269 15.91 -4.74 -3.21
C SER A 269 14.74 -3.89 -3.76
N CYS A 270 14.62 -3.80 -5.09
CA CYS A 270 13.57 -3.10 -5.85
C CYS A 270 13.03 -1.85 -5.16
N GLY A 271 13.86 -0.85 -4.91
CA GLY A 271 13.50 0.27 -4.05
C GLY A 271 14.16 1.57 -4.45
N TYR A 272 13.68 2.67 -3.86
CA TYR A 272 14.24 3.99 -4.07
C TYR A 272 14.80 4.52 -2.74
N PRO A 273 16.00 5.13 -2.74
CA PRO A 273 16.60 5.60 -1.51
C PRO A 273 15.87 6.87 -1.02
N PRO A 274 15.23 6.88 0.16
CA PRO A 274 14.53 8.07 0.66
C PRO A 274 15.49 9.15 1.17
N GLY A 275 16.67 8.75 1.66
CA GLY A 275 17.67 9.63 2.26
C GLY A 275 18.15 10.78 1.36
N PRO A 276 18.52 10.53 0.08
CA PRO A 276 18.86 11.59 -0.88
C PRO A 276 17.79 12.66 -1.08
N PHE A 277 16.52 12.34 -0.81
CA PHE A 277 15.40 13.27 -0.88
C PHE A 277 15.07 13.94 0.47
N GLY A 278 15.82 13.63 1.53
CA GLY A 278 15.62 14.20 2.86
C GLY A 278 14.52 13.52 3.69
N TYR A 279 14.17 12.27 3.39
CA TYR A 279 13.17 11.51 4.14
C TYR A 279 13.79 10.27 4.82
N ASP A 280 13.22 9.88 5.95
CA ASP A 280 13.73 8.76 6.76
C ASP A 280 13.22 7.40 6.27
N SER A 281 12.17 7.37 5.43
CA SER A 281 11.57 6.14 4.92
C SER A 281 10.90 6.33 3.55
N GLU A 282 10.78 5.22 2.81
CA GLU A 282 10.02 5.19 1.55
C GLU A 282 8.57 5.64 1.74
N SER A 283 7.93 5.28 2.86
CA SER A 283 6.54 5.69 3.13
C SER A 283 6.40 7.19 3.32
N GLN A 284 7.37 7.86 3.96
CA GLN A 284 7.37 9.32 4.09
C GLN A 284 7.61 9.99 2.74
N LEU A 285 8.58 9.50 1.96
CA LEU A 285 8.84 10.02 0.62
C LEU A 285 7.60 9.87 -0.27
N SER A 286 6.98 8.69 -0.27
CA SER A 286 5.79 8.39 -1.06
C SER A 286 4.62 9.31 -0.74
N GLN A 287 4.37 9.59 0.53
CA GLN A 287 3.31 10.53 0.93
C GLN A 287 3.64 11.96 0.49
N ALA A 288 4.87 12.41 0.73
CA ALA A 288 5.27 13.76 0.34
C ALA A 288 5.23 13.96 -1.17
N PHE A 289 5.66 12.96 -1.94
CA PHE A 289 5.64 13.02 -3.40
C PHE A 289 4.24 12.86 -3.98
N LYS A 290 3.35 12.11 -3.30
CA LYS A 290 1.91 12.14 -3.60
C LYS A 290 1.40 13.57 -3.43
N THR A 291 1.61 14.22 -2.28
CA THR A 291 1.19 15.61 -2.06
C THR A 291 1.75 16.54 -3.14
N LEU A 292 3.06 16.50 -3.43
CA LEU A 292 3.67 17.32 -4.48
C LEU A 292 3.06 17.07 -5.87
N MET A 293 2.77 15.81 -6.21
CA MET A 293 2.10 15.44 -7.46
C MET A 293 0.69 16.04 -7.52
N LEU A 294 -0.07 16.02 -6.42
CA LEU A 294 -1.38 16.67 -6.35
C LEU A 294 -1.27 18.19 -6.56
N GLU A 295 -0.16 18.78 -6.12
CA GLU A 295 0.08 20.23 -6.12
C GLU A 295 0.57 20.79 -7.47
N ASP A 296 1.44 20.07 -8.18
CA ASP A 296 2.02 20.50 -9.46
C ASP A 296 1.55 19.67 -10.67
N ASN A 297 0.72 18.66 -10.44
CA ASN A 297 0.21 17.73 -11.44
C ASN A 297 1.31 16.96 -12.21
N ASP A 298 2.49 16.81 -11.62
CA ASP A 298 3.58 16.05 -12.24
C ASP A 298 3.51 14.57 -11.85
N LEU A 299 2.86 13.77 -12.70
CA LEU A 299 2.67 12.33 -12.51
C LEU A 299 3.98 11.56 -12.30
N THR A 300 5.11 12.07 -12.81
CA THR A 300 6.42 11.41 -12.66
C THR A 300 6.97 11.48 -11.23
N ARG A 301 6.29 12.19 -10.33
CA ARG A 301 6.54 12.16 -8.87
C ARG A 301 5.95 10.91 -8.21
N ASN A 302 4.97 10.26 -8.81
CA ASN A 302 4.43 9.04 -8.22
C ASN A 302 5.54 8.00 -8.09
N VAL A 303 5.73 7.46 -6.90
CA VAL A 303 6.75 6.45 -6.59
C VAL A 303 6.60 5.16 -7.41
N VAL A 304 5.43 4.91 -7.99
CA VAL A 304 5.22 3.81 -8.95
C VAL A 304 6.13 3.97 -10.18
N VAL A 305 6.47 5.20 -10.58
CA VAL A 305 7.32 5.46 -11.75
C VAL A 305 8.75 4.92 -11.56
N PRO A 306 9.55 5.38 -10.56
CA PRO A 306 10.88 4.84 -10.35
C PRO A 306 10.88 3.35 -10.00
N LEU A 307 9.84 2.84 -9.33
CA LEU A 307 9.70 1.40 -9.09
C LEU A 307 9.47 0.62 -10.39
N THR A 308 8.64 1.12 -11.30
CA THR A 308 8.40 0.48 -12.61
C THR A 308 9.69 0.46 -13.43
N GLN A 309 10.41 1.58 -13.47
CA GLN A 309 11.72 1.67 -14.12
C GLN A 309 12.69 0.64 -13.53
N ASP A 310 12.71 0.47 -12.21
CA ASP A 310 13.57 -0.50 -11.55
C ASP A 310 13.33 -1.94 -12.05
N TYR A 311 12.07 -2.39 -12.11
CA TYR A 311 11.76 -3.72 -12.67
C TYR A 311 12.08 -3.82 -14.16
N MET A 312 11.85 -2.78 -14.97
CA MET A 312 12.24 -2.79 -16.38
C MET A 312 13.75 -2.95 -16.56
N ARG A 313 14.52 -2.22 -15.75
CA ARG A 313 15.99 -2.25 -15.77
C ARG A 313 16.52 -3.56 -15.20
N ALA A 314 15.85 -4.16 -14.22
CA ALA A 314 16.12 -5.51 -13.74
C ALA A 314 15.96 -6.57 -14.83
N MET A 315 14.89 -6.49 -15.63
CA MET A 315 14.69 -7.40 -16.78
C MET A 315 15.79 -7.22 -17.84
N THR A 316 16.18 -5.98 -18.15
CA THR A 316 17.29 -5.69 -19.08
C THR A 316 18.62 -6.20 -18.53
N MET A 317 18.88 -6.00 -17.23
CA MET A 317 20.05 -6.53 -16.54
C MET A 317 20.09 -8.06 -16.60
N LEU A 318 18.99 -8.74 -16.30
CA LEU A 318 18.95 -10.21 -16.37
C LEU A 318 19.16 -10.73 -17.78
N ASN A 319 18.62 -10.06 -18.80
CA ASN A 319 18.79 -10.43 -20.19
C ASN A 319 20.28 -10.45 -20.61
N SER A 320 21.12 -9.60 -20.00
CA SER A 320 22.55 -9.53 -20.29
C SER A 320 23.40 -10.63 -19.64
N PHE A 321 22.81 -11.56 -18.86
CA PHE A 321 23.52 -12.70 -18.26
C PHE A 321 23.29 -13.99 -19.06
N ASP A 322 24.30 -14.45 -19.78
CA ASP A 322 24.27 -15.70 -20.53
C ASP A 322 24.00 -16.92 -19.63
N GLU A 323 24.51 -16.89 -18.39
CA GLU A 323 24.28 -17.98 -17.44
C GLU A 323 22.84 -18.04 -16.94
N ALA A 324 22.11 -16.92 -16.99
CA ALA A 324 20.67 -16.90 -16.77
C ALA A 324 19.87 -17.28 -18.03
N GLY A 325 20.54 -17.64 -19.13
CA GLY A 325 19.90 -18.03 -20.38
C GLY A 325 19.25 -16.87 -21.13
N ASN A 326 19.77 -15.65 -20.96
CA ASN A 326 19.33 -14.42 -21.63
C ASN A 326 17.80 -14.25 -21.64
N PRO A 327 17.14 -14.15 -20.47
CA PRO A 327 15.70 -14.14 -20.38
C PRO A 327 15.07 -12.96 -21.11
N THR A 328 14.01 -13.22 -21.88
CA THR A 328 13.20 -12.22 -22.60
C THR A 328 11.74 -12.25 -22.15
N GLU A 329 11.35 -13.26 -21.38
CA GLU A 329 10.01 -13.46 -20.83
C GLU A 329 10.09 -13.54 -19.31
N PHE A 330 9.27 -12.74 -18.63
CA PHE A 330 9.38 -12.56 -17.19
C PHE A 330 8.05 -12.78 -16.48
N VAL A 331 8.17 -13.35 -15.28
CA VAL A 331 7.12 -13.35 -14.27
C VAL A 331 7.56 -12.49 -13.10
N THR A 332 6.76 -11.51 -12.71
CA THR A 332 7.17 -10.53 -11.69
C THR A 332 6.24 -10.50 -10.48
N THR A 333 6.77 -10.19 -9.31
CA THR A 333 5.97 -10.04 -8.09
C THR A 333 6.50 -8.93 -7.19
N GLY A 334 5.59 -8.33 -6.42
CA GLY A 334 5.90 -7.33 -5.40
C GLY A 334 4.75 -7.19 -4.40
N SER A 335 5.00 -6.51 -3.29
CA SER A 335 4.03 -6.26 -2.22
C SER A 335 3.79 -4.77 -2.00
N SER A 336 2.58 -4.39 -1.59
CA SER A 336 2.24 -2.99 -1.27
C SER A 336 2.44 -2.08 -2.49
N LYS A 337 3.24 -1.01 -2.38
CA LYS A 337 3.60 -0.11 -3.49
C LYS A 337 4.23 -0.86 -4.68
N ARG A 338 5.01 -1.91 -4.39
CA ARG A 338 5.60 -2.78 -5.41
C ARG A 338 4.55 -3.74 -6.00
N GLY A 339 3.52 -4.09 -5.24
CA GLY A 339 2.32 -4.76 -5.74
C GLY A 339 1.58 -3.90 -6.76
N ASN A 340 1.31 -2.62 -6.43
CA ASN A 340 0.75 -1.65 -7.39
C ASN A 340 1.63 -1.52 -8.65
N THR A 341 2.95 -1.44 -8.46
CA THR A 341 3.92 -1.36 -9.56
C THR A 341 3.78 -2.50 -10.57
N GLN A 342 3.42 -3.71 -10.14
CA GLN A 342 3.28 -4.85 -11.06
C GLN A 342 2.22 -4.62 -12.13
N TRP A 343 1.12 -3.92 -11.82
CA TRP A 343 0.08 -3.60 -12.79
C TRP A 343 0.56 -2.63 -13.85
N THR A 344 1.24 -1.55 -13.41
CA THR A 344 1.81 -0.55 -14.33
C THR A 344 2.85 -1.23 -15.20
N LEU A 345 3.81 -1.95 -14.61
CA LEU A 345 4.86 -2.69 -15.31
C LEU A 345 4.27 -3.65 -16.36
N ALA A 346 3.28 -4.45 -15.98
CA ALA A 346 2.65 -5.39 -16.89
C ALA A 346 1.98 -4.67 -18.07
N ALA A 347 1.34 -3.51 -17.85
CA ALA A 347 0.70 -2.73 -18.90
C ALA A 347 1.69 -2.11 -19.89
N VAL A 348 2.92 -1.79 -19.46
CA VAL A 348 3.88 -1.02 -20.29
C VAL A 348 5.05 -1.84 -20.84
N ASP A 349 5.39 -2.99 -20.25
CA ASP A 349 6.49 -3.85 -20.71
C ASP A 349 5.97 -5.20 -21.20
N SER A 350 6.12 -5.42 -22.52
CA SER A 350 5.68 -6.66 -23.19
C SER A 350 6.48 -7.91 -22.80
N ARG A 351 7.65 -7.74 -22.18
CA ARG A 351 8.47 -8.84 -21.66
C ARG A 351 7.81 -9.53 -20.46
N VAL A 352 6.93 -8.83 -19.72
CA VAL A 352 6.13 -9.43 -18.64
C VAL A 352 5.02 -10.30 -19.23
N LYS A 353 5.08 -11.60 -18.93
CA LYS A 353 4.09 -12.61 -19.36
C LYS A 353 3.12 -13.00 -18.25
N GLY A 354 3.53 -12.83 -17.00
CA GLY A 354 2.65 -12.97 -15.84
C GLY A 354 3.13 -12.13 -14.67
N PHE A 355 2.23 -11.80 -13.74
CA PHE A 355 2.59 -11.00 -12.58
C PHE A 355 1.68 -11.26 -11.39
N MET A 356 2.25 -11.15 -10.18
CA MET A 356 1.53 -11.31 -8.92
C MET A 356 1.61 -10.03 -8.08
N SER A 357 0.47 -9.43 -7.78
CA SER A 357 0.33 -8.26 -6.91
C SER A 357 -0.04 -8.71 -5.50
N ASN A 358 0.81 -8.45 -4.51
CA ASN A 358 0.52 -8.78 -3.11
C ASN A 358 0.21 -7.52 -2.30
N ALA A 359 -0.65 -7.65 -1.27
CA ALA A 359 -0.96 -6.57 -0.31
C ALA A 359 -1.30 -5.22 -0.97
N PHE A 360 -2.03 -5.27 -2.09
CA PHE A 360 -2.54 -4.10 -2.76
C PHE A 360 -3.96 -4.39 -3.22
N ALA A 361 -4.92 -3.91 -2.43
CA ALA A 361 -6.34 -4.11 -2.71
C ALA A 361 -6.99 -2.92 -3.43
N GLY A 362 -6.22 -1.90 -3.85
CA GLY A 362 -6.74 -0.61 -4.35
C GLY A 362 -6.80 -0.36 -5.86
N PRO A 363 -7.06 -1.32 -6.76
CA PRO A 363 -7.50 -0.98 -8.11
C PRO A 363 -8.96 -0.50 -8.10
N ASP A 364 -9.35 0.32 -9.08
CA ASP A 364 -10.61 1.08 -9.07
C ASP A 364 -10.64 2.09 -7.92
N GLN A 365 -9.91 3.19 -8.09
CA GLN A 365 -9.66 4.19 -7.05
C GLN A 365 -10.95 4.84 -6.54
N ILE A 366 -11.94 5.07 -7.39
CA ILE A 366 -13.23 5.64 -6.94
C ILE A 366 -13.94 4.64 -6.02
N ASN A 367 -14.13 3.40 -6.49
CA ASN A 367 -14.77 2.35 -5.69
C ASN A 367 -14.01 2.09 -4.37
N TYR A 368 -12.67 2.11 -4.41
CA TYR A 368 -11.83 2.00 -3.24
C TYR A 368 -12.17 3.05 -2.18
N TRP A 369 -12.20 4.33 -2.54
CA TRP A 369 -12.47 5.41 -1.57
C TRP A 369 -13.93 5.46 -1.11
N GLU A 370 -14.88 5.02 -1.94
CA GLU A 370 -16.26 4.80 -1.52
C GLU A 370 -16.37 3.67 -0.50
N LEU A 371 -15.63 2.58 -0.68
CA LEU A 371 -15.55 1.50 0.31
C LEU A 371 -14.81 1.94 1.58
N VAL A 372 -13.83 2.85 1.48
CA VAL A 372 -13.22 3.44 2.67
C VAL A 372 -14.23 4.26 3.48
N GLU A 373 -15.09 5.02 2.81
CA GLU A 373 -16.21 5.70 3.48
C GLU A 373 -17.12 4.71 4.20
N GLN A 374 -17.53 3.64 3.50
CA GLN A 374 -18.49 2.67 4.02
C GLN A 374 -17.93 1.79 5.15
N GLU A 375 -16.70 1.30 5.01
CA GLU A 375 -16.11 0.32 5.93
C GLU A 375 -15.28 0.96 7.04
N PHE A 376 -14.71 2.14 6.80
CA PHE A 376 -13.82 2.82 7.75
C PHE A 376 -14.35 4.17 8.26
N GLY A 377 -15.54 4.60 7.82
CA GLY A 377 -16.10 5.90 8.22
C GLY A 377 -15.34 7.10 7.63
N GLY A 378 -14.65 6.89 6.51
CA GLY A 378 -14.07 7.95 5.69
C GLY A 378 -12.58 8.24 5.88
N GLU A 379 -11.88 7.51 6.74
CA GLU A 379 -10.42 7.67 6.93
C GLU A 379 -9.70 6.32 6.93
N ASN A 380 -8.53 6.27 6.28
CA ASN A 380 -7.60 5.14 6.39
C ASN A 380 -6.13 5.61 6.43
N LEU A 381 -5.18 4.68 6.31
CA LEU A 381 -3.75 4.99 6.35
C LEU A 381 -3.24 5.96 5.27
N TYR A 382 -3.99 6.16 4.19
CA TYR A 382 -3.55 6.88 3.00
C TYR A 382 -4.26 8.23 2.81
N GLY A 383 -5.21 8.56 3.69
CA GLY A 383 -5.96 9.81 3.68
C GLY A 383 -7.44 9.61 3.99
N THR A 384 -8.24 10.60 3.61
CA THR A 384 -9.68 10.60 3.79
C THR A 384 -10.43 10.52 2.46
N SER A 385 -11.59 9.88 2.46
CA SER A 385 -12.54 9.84 1.34
C SER A 385 -12.98 11.25 0.91
N ASP A 386 -13.24 12.13 1.89
CA ASP A 386 -13.63 13.53 1.69
C ASP A 386 -12.59 14.36 0.92
N GLU A 387 -11.31 14.03 1.04
CA GLU A 387 -10.25 14.67 0.25
C GLU A 387 -10.02 13.95 -1.08
N ALA A 388 -10.01 12.60 -1.06
CA ALA A 388 -9.65 11.79 -2.21
C ALA A 388 -10.72 11.80 -3.32
N LEU A 389 -12.00 11.60 -2.98
CA LEU A 389 -13.08 11.50 -3.97
C LEU A 389 -13.27 12.80 -4.77
N PRO A 390 -13.33 14.00 -4.15
CA PRO A 390 -13.40 15.23 -4.93
C PRO A 390 -12.17 15.44 -5.82
N TRP A 391 -10.98 15.12 -5.33
CA TRP A 391 -9.76 15.24 -6.12
C TRP A 391 -9.74 14.29 -7.31
N LEU A 392 -10.12 13.01 -7.14
CA LEU A 392 -10.17 12.03 -8.22
C LEU A 392 -11.09 12.46 -9.37
N ASN A 393 -12.12 13.27 -9.08
CA ASN A 393 -13.03 13.83 -10.06
C ASN A 393 -12.49 15.05 -10.83
N THR A 394 -11.37 15.63 -10.40
CA THR A 394 -10.68 16.70 -11.14
C THR A 394 -9.99 16.16 -12.39
N TRP A 395 -9.57 17.05 -13.30
CA TRP A 395 -8.77 16.66 -14.47
C TRP A 395 -7.47 15.94 -14.07
N SER A 396 -6.77 16.44 -13.04
CA SER A 396 -5.58 15.83 -12.46
C SER A 396 -5.84 14.45 -11.85
N GLY A 397 -6.96 14.32 -11.14
CA GLY A 397 -7.39 13.05 -10.58
C GLY A 397 -7.73 12.00 -11.64
N LYS A 398 -8.35 12.43 -12.75
CA LYS A 398 -8.58 11.56 -13.92
C LYS A 398 -7.26 11.16 -14.57
N GLN A 399 -6.31 12.09 -14.74
CA GLN A 399 -4.94 11.76 -15.22
C GLN A 399 -4.30 10.70 -14.32
N TYR A 400 -4.32 10.89 -13.00
CA TYR A 400 -3.79 9.88 -12.08
C TYR A 400 -4.41 8.49 -12.30
N GLN A 401 -5.75 8.42 -12.42
CA GLN A 401 -6.44 7.14 -12.66
C GLN A 401 -5.99 6.50 -13.98
N TYR A 402 -5.93 7.24 -15.09
CA TYR A 402 -5.52 6.69 -16.38
C TYR A 402 -4.08 6.14 -16.41
N TYR A 403 -3.20 6.63 -15.55
CA TYR A 403 -1.79 6.21 -15.53
C TYR A 403 -1.47 5.19 -14.43
N PHE A 404 -2.22 5.15 -13.34
CA PHE A 404 -1.86 4.34 -12.16
C PHE A 404 -2.99 3.48 -11.61
N ASP A 405 -4.22 3.62 -12.09
CA ASP A 405 -5.33 2.75 -11.71
C ASP A 405 -5.53 1.64 -12.75
N PRO A 406 -5.22 0.37 -12.41
CA PRO A 406 -5.35 -0.76 -13.33
C PRO A 406 -6.76 -0.95 -13.88
N TYR A 407 -7.77 -0.46 -13.17
CA TYR A 407 -9.15 -0.49 -13.66
C TYR A 407 -9.31 0.32 -14.96
N GLN A 408 -8.51 1.35 -15.19
CA GLN A 408 -8.60 2.20 -16.38
C GLN A 408 -7.90 1.61 -17.62
N PHE A 409 -7.03 0.62 -17.45
CA PHE A 409 -6.18 0.10 -18.53
C PHE A 409 -6.13 -1.43 -18.57
N THR A 410 -7.22 -2.11 -18.20
CA THR A 410 -7.30 -3.58 -18.20
C THR A 410 -7.00 -4.20 -19.56
N GLU A 411 -7.30 -3.50 -20.66
CA GLU A 411 -7.01 -3.94 -22.03
C GLU A 411 -5.50 -4.06 -22.31
N LYS A 412 -4.66 -3.29 -21.61
CA LYS A 412 -3.19 -3.41 -21.74
C LYS A 412 -2.64 -4.65 -21.06
N LEU A 413 -3.47 -5.36 -20.30
CA LEU A 413 -3.12 -6.59 -19.58
C LEU A 413 -3.55 -7.84 -20.34
N GLU A 414 -4.20 -7.70 -21.51
CA GLU A 414 -4.69 -8.82 -22.30
C GLU A 414 -3.58 -9.82 -22.62
N GLY A 415 -3.87 -11.11 -22.44
CA GLY A 415 -2.96 -12.22 -22.71
C GLY A 415 -1.90 -12.46 -21.63
N LYS A 416 -1.88 -11.69 -20.53
CA LYS A 416 -0.96 -11.91 -19.39
C LYS A 416 -1.65 -12.75 -18.30
N VAL A 417 -0.87 -13.57 -17.60
CA VAL A 417 -1.36 -14.27 -16.40
C VAL A 417 -1.27 -13.33 -15.21
N SER A 418 -2.41 -12.92 -14.67
CA SER A 418 -2.45 -12.04 -13.49
C SER A 418 -2.85 -12.80 -12.22
N MET A 419 -2.26 -12.44 -11.09
CA MET A 419 -2.71 -12.90 -9.77
C MET A 419 -2.67 -11.77 -8.74
N THR A 420 -3.69 -11.70 -7.89
CA THR A 420 -3.72 -10.78 -6.76
C THR A 420 -3.86 -11.56 -5.47
N ASN A 421 -2.96 -11.33 -4.51
CA ASN A 421 -3.03 -11.90 -3.17
C ASN A 421 -3.21 -10.79 -2.13
N VAL A 422 -4.25 -10.85 -1.31
CA VAL A 422 -4.46 -9.88 -0.23
C VAL A 422 -4.80 -10.60 1.06
N GLY A 423 -4.18 -10.17 2.16
CA GLY A 423 -4.52 -10.66 3.48
C GLY A 423 -5.89 -10.13 3.92
N THR A 424 -6.73 -10.96 4.51
CA THR A 424 -8.06 -10.51 4.94
C THR A 424 -8.03 -9.55 6.13
N ASN A 425 -6.91 -9.49 6.84
CA ASN A 425 -6.63 -8.55 7.92
C ASN A 425 -5.67 -7.42 7.48
N ASP A 426 -5.51 -7.24 6.16
CA ASP A 426 -4.92 -6.03 5.60
C ASP A 426 -5.86 -4.83 5.86
N ARG A 427 -5.30 -3.62 5.95
CA ARG A 427 -6.02 -2.37 6.27
C ARG A 427 -6.68 -1.74 5.04
N GLU A 428 -7.07 -2.58 4.10
CA GLU A 428 -7.68 -2.18 2.83
C GLU A 428 -9.11 -2.75 2.76
N PRO A 429 -10.06 -2.09 2.08
CA PRO A 429 -11.37 -2.69 1.83
C PRO A 429 -11.19 -3.88 0.86
N ILE A 430 -11.37 -5.11 1.35
CA ILE A 430 -11.09 -6.32 0.55
C ILE A 430 -12.04 -6.45 -0.64
N GLN A 431 -13.23 -5.85 -0.54
CA GLN A 431 -14.23 -5.80 -1.61
C GLN A 431 -13.78 -4.98 -2.82
N THR A 432 -12.81 -4.08 -2.66
CA THR A 432 -12.33 -3.23 -3.75
C THR A 432 -11.82 -4.07 -4.92
N LEU A 433 -11.20 -5.21 -4.63
CA LEU A 433 -10.69 -6.11 -5.67
C LEU A 433 -11.78 -6.72 -6.54
N ASN A 434 -13.03 -6.77 -6.08
CA ASN A 434 -14.13 -7.36 -6.84
C ASN A 434 -14.34 -6.61 -8.17
N SER A 435 -14.30 -5.28 -8.17
CA SER A 435 -14.60 -4.50 -9.38
C SER A 435 -13.53 -4.67 -10.46
N LEU A 436 -12.25 -4.61 -10.10
CA LEU A 436 -11.16 -4.93 -11.02
C LEU A 436 -11.25 -6.40 -11.46
N PHE A 437 -11.37 -7.33 -10.53
CA PHE A 437 -11.34 -8.75 -10.84
C PHE A 437 -12.46 -9.16 -11.79
N LEU A 438 -13.65 -8.58 -11.66
CA LEU A 438 -14.77 -8.83 -12.59
C LEU A 438 -14.56 -8.22 -13.98
N LYS A 439 -13.70 -7.20 -14.11
CA LYS A 439 -13.40 -6.53 -15.38
C LYS A 439 -12.24 -7.17 -16.14
N LEU A 440 -11.28 -7.79 -15.44
CA LEU A 440 -10.10 -8.39 -16.05
C LEU A 440 -10.45 -9.59 -16.94
N ASP A 441 -9.72 -9.77 -18.04
CA ASP A 441 -9.80 -10.97 -18.86
C ASP A 441 -9.05 -12.16 -18.22
N GLU A 442 -9.44 -13.37 -18.61
CA GLU A 442 -8.69 -14.58 -18.25
C GLU A 442 -7.38 -14.66 -19.07
N PRO A 443 -6.29 -15.24 -18.52
CA PRO A 443 -6.21 -15.94 -17.23
C PRO A 443 -5.92 -15.02 -16.03
N LYS A 444 -6.79 -15.06 -15.02
CA LYS A 444 -6.66 -14.28 -13.78
C LYS A 444 -6.97 -15.10 -12.53
N ALA A 445 -6.25 -14.83 -11.45
CA ALA A 445 -6.51 -15.42 -10.14
C ALA A 445 -6.57 -14.36 -9.05
N LEU A 446 -7.41 -14.60 -8.07
CA LEU A 446 -7.51 -13.82 -6.84
C LEU A 446 -7.26 -14.77 -5.69
N GLU A 447 -6.61 -14.31 -4.63
CA GLU A 447 -6.47 -15.06 -3.41
C GLU A 447 -6.62 -14.15 -2.20
N PHE A 448 -7.42 -14.60 -1.25
CA PHE A 448 -7.48 -14.02 0.07
C PHE A 448 -6.75 -14.92 1.06
N VAL A 449 -5.77 -14.37 1.77
CA VAL A 449 -5.02 -15.10 2.79
C VAL A 449 -5.68 -14.81 4.14
N ALA A 450 -6.45 -15.77 4.64
CA ALA A 450 -7.19 -15.66 5.89
C ALA A 450 -6.28 -15.23 7.05
N ASP A 451 -6.77 -14.28 7.85
CA ASP A 451 -6.13 -13.66 9.02
C ASP A 451 -4.75 -13.02 8.78
N TYR A 452 -4.31 -12.92 7.52
CA TYR A 452 -3.01 -12.38 7.17
C TYR A 452 -3.07 -10.84 7.11
N PRO A 453 -2.07 -10.13 7.64
CA PRO A 453 -2.03 -8.67 7.62
C PRO A 453 -1.47 -8.14 6.28
N HIS A 454 -0.89 -6.94 6.28
CA HIS A 454 -0.29 -6.32 5.11
C HIS A 454 1.11 -6.89 4.79
N GLY A 455 1.26 -7.61 3.68
CA GLY A 455 2.57 -8.08 3.22
C GLY A 455 2.49 -9.31 2.32
N TRP A 456 3.54 -10.11 2.33
CA TRP A 456 3.54 -11.45 1.74
C TRP A 456 4.59 -12.34 2.42
N GLY A 457 4.50 -13.65 2.32
CA GLY A 457 5.42 -14.54 3.07
C GLY A 457 4.73 -15.56 3.95
N SER A 458 3.48 -15.89 3.66
CA SER A 458 2.83 -17.11 4.13
C SER A 458 3.11 -18.28 3.17
N LYS A 459 2.73 -19.49 3.57
CA LYS A 459 2.81 -20.68 2.70
C LYS A 459 1.91 -20.56 1.46
N GLN A 460 0.74 -19.92 1.59
CA GLN A 460 -0.14 -19.65 0.44
C GLN A 460 0.52 -18.69 -0.55
N HIS A 461 1.17 -17.63 -0.08
CA HIS A 461 1.95 -16.74 -0.94
C HIS A 461 3.05 -17.49 -1.71
N LEU A 462 3.77 -18.39 -1.04
CA LEU A 462 4.81 -19.21 -1.67
C LEU A 462 4.24 -20.16 -2.73
N ALA A 463 3.14 -20.84 -2.40
CA ALA A 463 2.45 -21.72 -3.33
C ALA A 463 2.00 -20.96 -4.58
N ASN A 464 1.36 -19.80 -4.38
CA ASN A 464 0.87 -18.95 -5.47
C ASN A 464 1.99 -18.31 -6.29
N TRP A 465 3.12 -17.96 -5.65
CA TRP A 465 4.31 -17.50 -6.37
C TRP A 465 4.83 -18.55 -7.34
N ARG A 466 4.92 -19.81 -6.91
CA ARG A 466 5.33 -20.91 -7.77
C ARG A 466 4.27 -21.21 -8.82
N SER A 467 2.99 -21.16 -8.46
CA SER A 467 1.89 -21.49 -9.37
C SER A 467 1.74 -20.47 -10.50
N ILE A 468 1.97 -19.17 -10.26
CA ILE A 468 1.91 -18.18 -11.33
C ILE A 468 3.05 -18.33 -12.35
N ILE A 469 4.25 -18.68 -11.89
CA ILE A 469 5.36 -19.02 -12.80
C ILE A 469 4.98 -20.27 -13.61
N ASP A 470 4.39 -21.27 -12.96
CA ASP A 470 3.95 -22.52 -13.59
C ASP A 470 2.83 -22.31 -14.64
N ARG A 471 1.88 -21.42 -14.34
CA ARG A 471 0.82 -20.98 -15.27
C ARG A 471 1.40 -20.28 -16.49
N THR A 472 2.34 -19.37 -16.25
CA THR A 472 2.91 -18.51 -17.29
C THR A 472 3.82 -19.29 -18.23
N PHE A 473 4.71 -20.13 -17.70
CA PHE A 473 5.78 -20.74 -18.50
C PHE A 473 5.57 -22.20 -18.87
N PHE A 474 4.73 -22.91 -18.11
CA PHE A 474 4.60 -24.37 -18.21
C PHE A 474 3.14 -24.82 -18.40
N GLY A 475 2.25 -23.88 -18.73
CA GLY A 475 0.88 -24.17 -19.16
C GLY A 475 -0.02 -24.73 -18.06
N ARG A 476 0.25 -24.45 -16.78
CA ARG A 476 -0.73 -24.72 -15.71
C ARG A 476 -1.97 -23.89 -15.99
N LYS A 477 -3.14 -24.49 -15.87
CA LYS A 477 -4.40 -23.74 -15.98
C LYS A 477 -4.66 -22.90 -14.73
N THR A 478 -5.43 -21.83 -14.89
CA THR A 478 -5.89 -21.00 -13.78
C THR A 478 -7.27 -21.46 -13.33
N PRO A 479 -7.45 -21.91 -12.07
CA PRO A 479 -8.75 -22.30 -11.55
C PRO A 479 -9.74 -21.12 -11.59
N ILE A 480 -10.98 -21.41 -11.98
CA ILE A 480 -12.09 -20.44 -11.95
C ILE A 480 -13.11 -20.94 -10.95
N VAL A 481 -13.43 -20.12 -9.96
CA VAL A 481 -14.41 -20.40 -8.90
C VAL A 481 -15.68 -19.59 -9.15
N SER A 482 -16.73 -20.25 -9.62
CA SER A 482 -18.06 -19.63 -9.77
C SER A 482 -18.93 -19.95 -8.56
N VAL A 483 -19.47 -18.92 -7.92
CA VAL A 483 -20.29 -19.06 -6.71
C VAL A 483 -21.75 -18.80 -7.03
N ASN A 484 -22.63 -19.64 -6.51
CA ASN A 484 -24.07 -19.45 -6.57
C ASN A 484 -24.63 -19.47 -5.14
N ASN A 485 -25.33 -18.38 -4.80
CA ASN A 485 -25.82 -18.13 -3.45
C ASN A 485 -27.36 -18.21 -3.42
N ASN A 486 -27.92 -19.42 -3.49
CA ASN A 486 -29.38 -19.63 -3.59
C ASN A 486 -29.95 -20.38 -2.38
N GLY A 487 -31.03 -19.83 -1.80
CA GLY A 487 -31.74 -20.46 -0.69
C GLY A 487 -30.86 -20.62 0.55
N ASP A 488 -30.84 -21.83 1.13
CA ASP A 488 -30.13 -22.15 2.37
C ASP A 488 -28.71 -22.70 2.16
N VAL A 489 -28.22 -22.74 0.91
CA VAL A 489 -26.93 -23.36 0.55
C VAL A 489 -26.08 -22.38 -0.25
N ILE A 490 -24.76 -22.42 -0.03
CA ILE A 490 -23.76 -21.79 -0.88
C ILE A 490 -23.16 -22.88 -1.76
N GLU A 491 -23.23 -22.70 -3.07
CA GLU A 491 -22.67 -23.63 -4.05
C GLU A 491 -21.46 -23.01 -4.76
N ALA A 492 -20.42 -23.81 -5.00
CA ALA A 492 -19.29 -23.48 -5.85
C ALA A 492 -19.17 -24.47 -7.02
N THR A 493 -18.86 -23.94 -8.20
CA THR A 493 -18.37 -24.73 -9.34
C THR A 493 -16.93 -24.32 -9.59
N VAL A 494 -16.03 -25.30 -9.58
CA VAL A 494 -14.61 -25.09 -9.89
C VAL A 494 -14.34 -25.65 -11.28
N SER A 495 -13.77 -24.83 -12.16
CA SER A 495 -13.29 -25.26 -13.48
C SER A 495 -11.81 -24.92 -13.65
N ASN A 496 -11.15 -25.53 -14.64
CA ASN A 496 -9.74 -25.32 -14.97
C ASN A 496 -8.70 -25.64 -13.86
N ALA A 497 -9.12 -26.16 -12.71
CA ALA A 497 -8.18 -26.74 -11.73
C ALA A 497 -7.58 -28.06 -12.26
N GLU A 498 -6.33 -28.33 -11.91
CA GLU A 498 -5.60 -29.51 -12.35
C GLU A 498 -5.99 -30.74 -11.51
N SER A 499 -5.65 -30.70 -10.21
CA SER A 499 -6.08 -31.68 -9.20
C SER A 499 -6.57 -30.96 -7.97
N ILE A 500 -7.90 -30.90 -7.79
CA ILE A 500 -8.51 -30.24 -6.62
C ILE A 500 -8.23 -31.08 -5.37
N ASN A 501 -7.50 -30.49 -4.43
CA ASN A 501 -7.25 -31.07 -3.11
C ASN A 501 -8.42 -30.76 -2.19
N LYS A 502 -8.82 -29.48 -2.09
CA LYS A 502 -9.90 -29.01 -1.21
C LYS A 502 -10.64 -27.82 -1.80
N VAL A 503 -11.90 -27.66 -1.38
CA VAL A 503 -12.70 -26.44 -1.59
C VAL A 503 -13.24 -26.02 -0.24
N ARG A 504 -13.01 -24.77 0.14
CA ARG A 504 -13.36 -24.23 1.46
C ARG A 504 -14.21 -22.99 1.32
N LEU A 505 -15.24 -22.88 2.15
CA LEU A 505 -15.93 -21.63 2.41
C LEU A 505 -15.21 -20.94 3.56
N PHE A 506 -14.65 -19.76 3.30
CA PHE A 506 -14.13 -18.87 4.34
C PHE A 506 -15.17 -17.81 4.66
N TYR A 507 -15.37 -17.51 5.94
CA TYR A 507 -16.21 -16.41 6.37
C TYR A 507 -15.61 -15.67 7.56
N GLY A 508 -15.70 -14.35 7.54
CA GLY A 508 -15.27 -13.46 8.61
C GLY A 508 -16.48 -12.93 9.40
N THR A 509 -16.34 -12.90 10.72
CA THR A 509 -17.26 -12.19 11.62
C THR A 509 -16.70 -10.80 11.92
N ASN A 510 -17.58 -9.85 12.28
CA ASN A 510 -17.20 -8.47 12.60
C ASN A 510 -16.28 -7.81 11.56
N TYR A 511 -16.47 -8.11 10.27
CA TYR A 511 -15.61 -7.64 9.18
C TYR A 511 -15.48 -6.10 9.09
N ASN A 512 -16.49 -5.36 9.60
CA ASN A 512 -16.50 -3.90 9.67
C ASN A 512 -16.06 -3.34 11.03
N SER A 513 -15.65 -4.17 12.01
CA SER A 513 -15.17 -3.66 13.30
C SER A 513 -13.73 -3.17 13.16
N ILE A 514 -13.55 -1.86 13.34
CA ILE A 514 -12.25 -1.20 13.35
C ILE A 514 -11.68 -1.27 14.76
N SER A 515 -10.41 -1.63 14.91
CA SER A 515 -9.71 -1.55 16.20
C SER A 515 -9.66 -0.10 16.71
N ASP A 516 -9.56 0.08 18.04
CA ASP A 516 -9.48 1.40 18.70
C ASP A 516 -8.32 2.29 18.21
N ASP A 517 -7.32 1.71 17.52
CA ASP A 517 -6.17 2.43 16.97
C ASP A 517 -6.22 2.64 15.45
N LEU A 518 -7.33 2.28 14.78
CA LEU A 518 -7.51 2.33 13.31
C LEU A 518 -6.44 1.52 12.55
N THR A 519 -5.72 0.62 13.24
CA THR A 519 -4.55 -0.05 12.67
C THR A 519 -4.80 -1.49 12.24
N ARG A 520 -5.92 -2.14 12.52
CA ARG A 520 -6.21 -3.49 12.00
C ARG A 520 -7.71 -3.71 11.83
N LYS A 521 -8.06 -4.50 10.81
CA LYS A 521 -9.29 -5.28 10.87
C LYS A 521 -8.99 -6.47 11.79
N GLU A 522 -9.76 -6.62 12.86
CA GLU A 522 -9.65 -7.74 13.82
C GLU A 522 -10.60 -8.88 13.43
N GLY A 523 -11.00 -8.97 12.16
CA GLY A 523 -11.85 -10.05 11.69
C GLY A 523 -11.16 -11.39 11.89
N GLU A 524 -11.81 -12.28 12.65
CA GLU A 524 -11.41 -13.69 12.69
C GLU A 524 -12.09 -14.39 11.52
N TRP A 525 -11.28 -15.07 10.70
CA TRP A 525 -11.77 -15.84 9.56
C TRP A 525 -11.86 -17.32 9.90
N PHE A 526 -13.03 -17.90 9.63
CA PHE A 526 -13.33 -19.30 9.87
C PHE A 526 -13.44 -20.04 8.54
N GLU A 527 -12.98 -21.28 8.51
CA GLU A 527 -13.08 -22.16 7.34
C GLU A 527 -14.09 -23.30 7.55
N VAL A 528 -14.81 -23.63 6.48
CA VAL A 528 -15.66 -24.83 6.38
C VAL A 528 -15.33 -25.55 5.09
N GLU A 529 -14.87 -26.80 5.19
CA GLU A 529 -14.65 -27.64 4.01
C GLU A 529 -15.99 -27.95 3.32
N MET A 530 -16.11 -27.57 2.05
CA MET A 530 -17.32 -27.76 1.26
C MET A 530 -17.44 -29.21 0.79
N GLN A 531 -18.65 -29.76 0.89
CA GLN A 531 -18.92 -31.14 0.49
C GLN A 531 -19.12 -31.22 -1.01
N LYS A 532 -18.50 -32.21 -1.67
CA LYS A 532 -18.69 -32.43 -3.09
C LYS A 532 -20.07 -33.04 -3.36
N ASP A 533 -20.86 -32.39 -4.20
CA ASP A 533 -22.16 -32.86 -4.69
C ASP A 533 -22.19 -32.82 -6.22
N GLY A 534 -21.99 -33.99 -6.84
CA GLY A 534 -21.83 -34.12 -8.29
C GLY A 534 -20.64 -33.30 -8.81
N THR A 535 -20.94 -32.28 -9.62
CA THR A 535 -19.94 -31.35 -10.19
C THR A 535 -19.75 -30.08 -9.37
N LYS A 536 -20.48 -29.94 -8.25
CA LYS A 536 -20.45 -28.77 -7.39
C LYS A 536 -19.84 -29.09 -6.02
N TYR A 537 -19.53 -28.04 -5.28
CA TYR A 537 -19.15 -28.08 -3.88
C TYR A 537 -20.18 -27.26 -3.10
N VAL A 538 -20.65 -27.76 -1.96
CA VAL A 538 -21.76 -27.16 -1.21
C VAL A 538 -21.43 -26.98 0.27
N ALA A 539 -21.89 -25.86 0.83
CA ALA A 539 -21.90 -25.60 2.27
C ALA A 539 -23.26 -25.06 2.70
N SER A 540 -23.76 -25.51 3.85
CA SER A 540 -25.02 -25.00 4.43
C SER A 540 -24.82 -23.59 4.98
N LYS A 541 -25.72 -22.64 4.70
CA LYS A 541 -25.70 -21.30 5.33
C LYS A 541 -25.95 -21.33 6.83
N SER A 542 -26.45 -22.43 7.37
CA SER A 542 -26.61 -22.59 8.82
C SER A 542 -25.28 -22.57 9.57
N VAL A 543 -24.14 -22.75 8.88
CA VAL A 543 -22.80 -22.61 9.49
C VAL A 543 -22.42 -21.14 9.69
N LEU A 544 -23.05 -20.23 8.94
CA LEU A 544 -22.82 -18.80 9.06
C LEU A 544 -23.60 -18.25 10.25
N PRO A 545 -22.97 -17.42 11.10
CA PRO A 545 -23.65 -16.69 12.17
C PRO A 545 -24.89 -15.95 11.65
N GLN A 546 -25.97 -15.94 12.44
CA GLN A 546 -27.26 -15.42 11.96
C GLN A 546 -27.50 -13.94 12.30
N ASP A 547 -26.80 -13.42 13.30
CA ASP A 547 -27.05 -12.10 13.90
C ASP A 547 -25.92 -11.09 13.62
N GLU A 548 -25.07 -11.38 12.62
CA GLU A 548 -23.90 -10.58 12.29
C GLU A 548 -23.83 -10.29 10.79
N SER A 549 -23.23 -9.15 10.45
CA SER A 549 -22.80 -8.88 9.07
C SER A 549 -21.58 -9.73 8.75
N ILE A 550 -21.63 -10.47 7.64
CA ILE A 550 -20.63 -11.47 7.28
C ILE A 550 -20.02 -11.16 5.93
N ALA A 551 -18.70 -11.25 5.83
CA ALA A 551 -17.99 -11.37 4.57
C ALA A 551 -17.61 -12.84 4.34
N TYR A 552 -17.77 -13.36 3.13
CA TYR A 552 -17.33 -14.72 2.80
C TYR A 552 -16.76 -14.82 1.39
N TYR A 553 -15.89 -15.81 1.17
CA TYR A 553 -15.38 -16.19 -0.14
C TYR A 553 -15.16 -17.71 -0.19
N ILE A 554 -14.98 -18.26 -1.39
CA ILE A 554 -14.69 -19.68 -1.59
C ILE A 554 -13.27 -19.82 -2.12
N GLU A 555 -12.45 -20.60 -1.44
CA GLU A 555 -11.09 -20.96 -1.84
C GLU A 555 -11.09 -22.35 -2.47
N VAL A 556 -10.37 -22.51 -3.58
CA VAL A 556 -9.92 -23.80 -4.08
C VAL A 556 -8.42 -23.96 -3.84
N GLU A 557 -8.05 -25.10 -3.26
CA GLU A 557 -6.68 -25.59 -3.23
C GLU A 557 -6.52 -26.65 -4.32
N ASP A 558 -5.61 -26.43 -5.26
CA ASP A 558 -5.28 -27.38 -6.32
C ASP A 558 -3.77 -27.62 -6.45
N GLU A 559 -3.40 -28.71 -7.10
CA GLU A 559 -2.00 -29.13 -7.21
C GLU A 559 -1.65 -29.63 -8.61
N ARG A 560 -0.41 -29.37 -9.02
CA ARG A 560 0.21 -29.93 -10.22
C ARG A 560 1.71 -30.12 -9.98
N ASN A 561 2.22 -31.33 -10.22
CA ASN A 561 3.66 -31.66 -10.06
C ASN A 561 4.21 -31.20 -8.69
N ASP A 562 3.51 -31.51 -7.60
CA ASP A 562 3.84 -31.11 -6.22
C ASP A 562 3.86 -29.58 -5.97
N ILE A 563 3.42 -28.77 -6.95
CA ILE A 563 3.22 -27.32 -6.79
C ILE A 563 1.76 -27.09 -6.41
N GLN A 564 1.54 -26.68 -5.16
CA GLN A 564 0.23 -26.24 -4.68
C GLN A 564 -0.13 -24.86 -5.26
N SER A 565 -1.42 -24.58 -5.35
CA SER A 565 -1.95 -23.25 -5.62
C SER A 565 -3.27 -23.07 -4.89
N TYR A 566 -3.53 -21.83 -4.54
CA TYR A 566 -4.77 -21.38 -3.96
C TYR A 566 -5.41 -20.35 -4.90
N SER A 567 -6.72 -20.39 -5.03
CA SER A 567 -7.48 -19.38 -5.77
C SER A 567 -8.84 -19.21 -5.15
N SER A 568 -9.22 -17.97 -4.92
CA SER A 568 -10.44 -17.55 -4.28
C SER A 568 -11.46 -17.02 -5.30
N SER A 569 -12.74 -17.13 -4.99
CA SER A 569 -13.77 -16.29 -5.59
C SER A 569 -13.60 -14.83 -5.17
N ILE A 570 -14.38 -13.94 -5.78
CA ILE A 570 -14.65 -12.61 -5.18
C ILE A 570 -15.24 -12.75 -3.78
N VAL A 571 -15.17 -11.67 -2.99
CA VAL A 571 -15.79 -11.60 -1.65
C VAL A 571 -17.27 -11.23 -1.79
N TYR A 572 -18.11 -11.87 -1.00
CA TYR A 572 -19.53 -11.60 -0.88
C TYR A 572 -19.85 -11.09 0.51
N ILE A 573 -20.70 -10.07 0.61
CA ILE A 573 -21.19 -9.54 1.88
C ILE A 573 -22.66 -9.95 2.08
N ILE A 574 -22.98 -10.38 3.30
CA ILE A 574 -24.34 -10.56 3.78
C ILE A 574 -24.55 -9.54 4.89
N GLU A 575 -25.26 -8.45 4.57
CA GLU A 575 -25.76 -7.50 5.55
C GLU A 575 -26.99 -8.09 6.25
N ARG A 576 -27.04 -8.01 7.58
CA ARG A 576 -28.14 -8.55 8.38
C ARG A 576 -28.66 -7.56 9.40
#